data_AF-A0AAX0QSB6-F1
#
_entry.id   AF-A0AAX0QSB6-F1
#
_cell.length_a   1.000
_cell.length_b   1.000
_cell.length_c   1.000
_cell.angle_alpha   90.00
_cell.angle_beta   90.00
_cell.angle_gamma   90.00
#
_symmetry.space_group_name_H-M   'P 1'
#
loop_
_entity.id
_entity.type
_entity.pdbx_description
1 polymer ?
#
loop_
_entity_poly.entity_id
_entity_poly.type
_entity_poly.pdbx_seq_one_letter_code
_entity_poly.pdbx_strand_id
1 'polypeptide(L)'
;MGGINCGHSNNRVVKNDMYRLEYASYTKYLFKCFEDFCNANAWVEEFTLLEIDDNDKALIAYKKALLAFQEAITNLQSARNSLSNSYNEIAPLFKYSQLKNGSVNQYKKFDHSFAKGVFEKGGVVTNETKVWESVIISLQNGGEVDYLNYQQSKLVIFENTLQNLFEEYQKLEKYIRQGVSHVAIRDIEVDITPLTAMALTKISELMSSLTYLCLVEYSAHTSVSGKTIDVLDLLPKTNKNSIQHLKAN
;
A
#
# COMPACT_ATOMS: atom_id res chain seq x y z
N MET A 1 -10.98 2.85 4.23
CA MET A 1 -9.86 3.59 4.87
C MET A 1 -9.78 4.97 4.24
N GLY A 2 -10.30 6.00 4.91
CA GLY A 2 -10.22 7.36 4.39
C GLY A 2 -8.88 7.98 4.80
N GLY A 3 -7.90 8.03 3.89
CA GLY A 3 -6.60 8.69 4.13
C GLY A 3 -6.71 10.15 4.61
N ILE A 4 -7.88 10.78 4.41
CA ILE A 4 -8.27 12.09 4.92
C ILE A 4 -8.25 12.19 6.47
N ASN A 5 -8.36 11.06 7.18
CA ASN A 5 -8.48 11.03 8.64
C ASN A 5 -7.22 10.57 9.38
N CYS A 6 -6.24 9.97 8.68
CA CYS A 6 -4.94 9.61 9.25
C CYS A 6 -4.08 10.90 9.18
N GLY A 7 -3.65 11.44 10.33
CA GLY A 7 -3.01 12.77 10.43
C GLY A 7 -3.91 13.97 10.83
N HIS A 8 -5.23 13.79 10.97
CA HIS A 8 -6.12 14.85 11.49
C HIS A 8 -6.32 14.77 13.00
N SER A 9 -5.91 13.70 13.66
CA SER A 9 -6.23 13.36 15.05
C SER A 9 -5.47 14.17 16.11
N ASN A 10 -4.82 15.29 15.78
CA ASN A 10 -4.31 16.19 16.80
C ASN A 10 -4.47 17.63 16.31
N ASN A 11 -5.24 18.45 17.05
CA ASN A 11 -5.41 19.91 16.87
C ASN A 11 -4.10 20.73 16.92
N ARG A 12 -2.93 20.10 16.73
CA ARG A 12 -1.59 20.68 16.84
C ARG A 12 -1.05 21.17 15.49
N VAL A 13 -1.51 20.63 14.37
CA VAL A 13 -1.21 21.16 13.04
C VAL A 13 -2.46 21.91 12.58
N VAL A 14 -2.36 23.23 12.49
CA VAL A 14 -3.38 24.09 11.86
C VAL A 14 -3.78 23.43 10.54
N LYS A 15 -5.06 23.08 10.40
CA LYS A 15 -5.69 22.42 9.24
C LYS A 15 -4.81 22.46 7.97
N ASN A 16 -3.96 21.46 7.77
CA ASN A 16 -3.22 21.34 6.53
C ASN A 16 -4.08 20.52 5.55
N ASP A 17 -5.11 21.17 5.02
CA ASP A 17 -6.06 20.54 4.09
C ASP A 17 -5.34 20.09 2.81
N MET A 18 -4.29 20.79 2.40
CA MET A 18 -3.45 20.39 1.26
C MET A 18 -2.76 19.06 1.49
N TYR A 19 -2.08 18.87 2.63
CA TYR A 19 -1.50 17.58 3.01
C TYR A 19 -2.52 16.44 2.93
N ARG A 20 -3.72 16.66 3.48
CA ARG A 20 -4.78 15.65 3.53
C ARG A 20 -5.31 15.28 2.15
N LEU A 21 -5.50 16.28 1.29
CA LEU A 21 -5.97 16.07 -0.09
C LEU A 21 -4.93 15.33 -0.92
N GLU A 22 -3.65 15.66 -0.74
CA GLU A 22 -2.55 14.96 -1.40
C GLU A 22 -2.41 13.52 -0.90
N TYR A 23 -2.49 13.29 0.41
CA TYR A 23 -2.44 11.93 0.95
C TYR A 23 -3.65 11.07 0.51
N ALA A 24 -4.84 11.68 0.41
CA ALA A 24 -6.02 11.04 -0.15
C ALA A 24 -5.85 10.70 -1.64
N SER A 25 -5.24 11.60 -2.41
CA SER A 25 -4.92 11.38 -3.82
C SER A 25 -3.90 10.26 -4.00
N TYR A 26 -2.84 10.24 -3.18
CA TYR A 26 -1.88 9.14 -3.11
C TYR A 26 -2.59 7.79 -2.90
N THR A 27 -3.45 7.71 -1.88
CA THR A 27 -4.18 6.47 -1.56
C THR A 27 -5.10 6.05 -2.71
N LYS A 28 -5.84 7.01 -3.31
CA LYS A 28 -6.70 6.78 -4.47
C LYS A 28 -5.94 6.19 -5.64
N TYR A 29 -4.81 6.79 -6.00
CA TYR A 29 -4.01 6.34 -7.15
C TYR A 29 -3.32 5.01 -6.89
N LEU A 30 -2.93 4.71 -5.64
CA LEU A 30 -2.42 3.39 -5.29
C LEU A 30 -3.48 2.30 -5.46
N PHE A 31 -4.72 2.56 -5.04
CA PHE A 31 -5.81 1.61 -5.27
C PHE A 31 -6.12 1.40 -6.76
N LYS A 32 -6.10 2.47 -7.56
CA LYS A 32 -6.24 2.35 -9.02
C LYS A 32 -5.12 1.53 -9.65
N CYS A 33 -3.88 1.75 -9.23
CA CYS A 33 -2.75 0.93 -9.68
C CYS A 33 -2.99 -0.56 -9.38
N PHE A 34 -3.49 -0.89 -8.19
CA PHE A 34 -3.82 -2.28 -7.85
C PHE A 34 -4.96 -2.85 -8.70
N GLU A 35 -6.03 -2.07 -8.92
CA GLU A 35 -7.13 -2.43 -9.81
C GLU A 35 -6.65 -2.74 -11.23
N ASP A 36 -5.83 -1.86 -11.80
CA ASP A 36 -5.27 -2.04 -13.14
C ASP A 36 -4.30 -3.22 -13.22
N PHE A 37 -3.50 -3.45 -12.17
CA PHE A 37 -2.65 -4.65 -12.08
C PHE A 37 -3.49 -5.93 -12.05
N CYS A 38 -4.59 -5.97 -11.29
CA CYS A 38 -5.51 -7.10 -11.30
C CYS A 38 -6.15 -7.30 -12.68
N ASN A 39 -6.56 -6.22 -13.33
CA ASN A 39 -7.11 -6.25 -14.69
C ASN A 39 -6.08 -6.78 -15.70
N ALA A 40 -4.82 -6.36 -15.58
CA ALA A 40 -3.73 -6.84 -16.42
C ALA A 40 -3.57 -8.36 -16.29
N ASN A 41 -3.52 -8.88 -15.05
CA ASN A 41 -3.42 -10.33 -14.81
C ASN A 41 -4.66 -11.09 -15.30
N ALA A 42 -5.87 -10.52 -15.19
CA ALA A 42 -7.06 -11.14 -15.78
C ALA A 42 -6.94 -11.28 -17.31
N TRP A 43 -6.41 -10.27 -17.99
CA TRP A 43 -6.12 -10.36 -19.43
C TRP A 43 -4.97 -11.32 -19.77
N VAL A 44 -4.02 -11.50 -18.86
CA VAL A 44 -2.93 -12.50 -19.01
C VAL A 44 -3.51 -13.91 -19.05
N GLU A 45 -4.37 -14.24 -18.09
CA GLU A 45 -5.05 -15.54 -18.07
C GLU A 45 -5.93 -15.70 -19.32
N GLU A 46 -6.65 -14.65 -19.71
CA GLU A 46 -7.51 -14.68 -20.90
C GLU A 46 -6.73 -14.96 -22.18
N PHE A 47 -5.60 -14.28 -22.44
CA PHE A 47 -4.84 -14.57 -23.65
C PHE A 47 -4.25 -15.98 -23.63
N THR A 48 -3.84 -16.47 -22.45
CA THR A 48 -3.29 -17.81 -22.27
C THR A 48 -4.33 -18.89 -22.64
N LEU A 49 -5.60 -18.67 -22.27
CA LEU A 49 -6.71 -19.55 -22.67
C LEU A 49 -6.98 -19.46 -24.17
N LEU A 50 -7.07 -18.25 -24.71
CA LEU A 50 -7.40 -18.01 -26.12
C LEU A 50 -6.32 -18.51 -27.08
N GLU A 51 -5.06 -18.55 -26.67
CA GLU A 51 -3.94 -18.99 -27.50
C GLU A 51 -4.09 -20.46 -27.96
N ILE A 52 -4.87 -21.27 -27.24
CA ILE A 52 -5.14 -22.67 -27.62
C ILE A 52 -6.00 -22.75 -28.89
N ASP A 53 -6.94 -21.82 -29.06
CA ASP A 53 -8.00 -21.90 -30.07
C ASP A 53 -7.89 -20.82 -31.17
N ASP A 54 -7.40 -19.62 -30.84
CA ASP A 54 -7.46 -18.44 -31.70
C ASP A 54 -6.34 -17.43 -31.36
N ASN A 55 -5.21 -17.54 -32.06
CA ASN A 55 -4.04 -16.67 -31.86
C ASN A 55 -4.33 -15.17 -32.07
N ASP A 56 -5.28 -14.83 -32.95
CA ASP A 56 -5.63 -13.43 -33.21
C ASP A 56 -6.40 -12.83 -32.03
N LYS A 57 -7.31 -13.59 -31.42
CA LYS A 57 -7.97 -13.18 -30.17
C LYS A 57 -7.02 -13.15 -28.99
N ALA A 58 -6.10 -14.12 -28.88
CA ALA A 58 -5.06 -14.12 -27.87
C ALA A 58 -4.22 -12.83 -27.96
N LEU A 59 -3.84 -12.43 -29.17
CA LEU A 59 -3.10 -11.19 -29.40
C LEU A 59 -3.88 -9.93 -28.98
N ILE A 60 -5.21 -9.91 -29.16
CA ILE A 60 -6.05 -8.81 -28.68
C ILE A 60 -6.05 -8.76 -27.15
N ALA A 61 -6.24 -9.89 -26.47
CA ALA A 61 -6.22 -9.97 -25.01
C ALA A 61 -4.85 -9.58 -24.44
N TYR A 62 -3.76 -10.04 -25.06
CA TYR A 62 -2.40 -9.65 -24.74
C TYR A 62 -2.17 -8.12 -24.81
N LYS A 63 -2.65 -7.47 -25.88
CA LYS A 63 -2.55 -6.01 -26.00
C LYS A 63 -3.33 -5.27 -24.91
N LYS A 64 -4.46 -5.83 -24.46
CA LYS A 64 -5.21 -5.28 -23.31
C LYS A 64 -4.47 -5.48 -21.99
N ALA A 65 -3.77 -6.61 -21.81
CA ALA A 65 -2.90 -6.80 -20.66
C ALA A 65 -1.78 -5.74 -20.61
N LEU A 66 -1.10 -5.51 -21.74
CA LEU A 66 -0.08 -4.46 -21.84
C LEU A 66 -0.64 -3.06 -21.52
N LEU A 67 -1.82 -2.73 -22.04
CA LEU A 67 -2.48 -1.45 -21.75
C LEU A 67 -2.77 -1.30 -20.25
N ALA A 68 -3.31 -2.34 -19.61
CA ALA A 68 -3.61 -2.33 -18.18
C ALA A 68 -2.34 -2.24 -17.31
N PHE A 69 -1.24 -2.91 -17.69
CA PHE A 69 0.05 -2.72 -17.01
C PHE A 69 0.55 -1.27 -17.14
N GLN A 70 0.42 -0.67 -18.32
CA GLN A 70 0.79 0.72 -18.55
C GLN A 70 -0.03 1.68 -17.70
N GLU A 71 -1.36 1.45 -17.59
CA GLU A 71 -2.26 2.22 -16.72
C GLU A 71 -1.89 2.08 -15.24
N ALA A 72 -1.56 0.85 -14.79
CA ALA A 72 -1.09 0.60 -13.43
C ALA A 72 0.18 1.41 -13.11
N ILE A 73 1.15 1.44 -14.02
CA ILE A 73 2.39 2.23 -13.89
C ILE A 73 2.07 3.73 -13.83
N THR A 74 1.20 4.24 -14.70
CA THR A 74 0.80 5.66 -14.70
C THR A 74 0.09 6.06 -13.40
N ASN A 75 -0.77 5.19 -12.87
CA ASN A 75 -1.42 5.42 -11.59
C ASN A 75 -0.41 5.37 -10.42
N LEU A 76 0.59 4.48 -10.49
CA LEU A 76 1.66 4.43 -9.47
C LEU A 76 2.51 5.71 -9.47
N GLN A 77 2.84 6.24 -10.66
CA GLN A 77 3.53 7.53 -10.80
C GLN A 77 2.71 8.68 -10.23
N SER A 78 1.40 8.69 -10.49
CA SER A 78 0.47 9.67 -9.89
C SER A 78 0.43 9.55 -8.37
N ALA A 79 0.44 8.33 -7.83
CA ALA A 79 0.51 8.07 -6.39
C ALA A 79 1.82 8.62 -5.78
N ARG A 80 2.96 8.38 -6.44
CA ARG A 80 4.27 8.92 -6.01
C ARG A 80 4.29 10.44 -5.98
N ASN A 81 3.74 11.09 -7.01
CA ASN A 81 3.68 12.54 -7.08
C ASN A 81 2.86 13.12 -5.94
N SER A 82 1.67 12.58 -5.69
CA SER A 82 0.85 13.00 -4.55
C SER A 82 1.51 12.73 -3.19
N LEU A 83 2.23 11.62 -3.04
CA LEU A 83 2.99 11.36 -1.81
C LEU A 83 4.16 12.34 -1.62
N SER A 84 4.82 12.74 -2.70
CA SER A 84 5.85 13.79 -2.69
C SER A 84 5.28 15.14 -2.29
N ASN A 85 4.14 15.53 -2.86
CA ASN A 85 3.44 16.76 -2.47
C ASN A 85 3.05 16.72 -0.99
N SER A 86 2.47 15.61 -0.53
CA SER A 86 2.16 15.37 0.89
C SER A 86 3.39 15.56 1.79
N TYR A 87 4.54 15.02 1.41
CA TYR A 87 5.80 15.23 2.13
C TYR A 87 6.21 16.71 2.16
N ASN A 88 6.17 17.38 1.01
CA ASN A 88 6.57 18.79 0.89
C ASN A 88 5.70 19.73 1.74
N GLU A 89 4.44 19.38 1.96
CA GLU A 89 3.53 20.13 2.82
C GLU A 89 3.87 20.03 4.31
N ILE A 90 4.32 18.87 4.80
CA ILE A 90 4.55 18.66 6.24
C ILE A 90 6.02 18.74 6.66
N ALA A 91 6.97 18.40 5.79
CA ALA A 91 8.38 18.38 6.13
C ALA A 91 8.92 19.73 6.64
N PRO A 92 8.50 20.91 6.10
CA PRO A 92 8.92 22.20 6.64
C PRO A 92 8.50 22.43 8.09
N LEU A 93 7.35 21.89 8.52
CA LEU A 93 6.83 22.03 9.87
C LEU A 93 7.68 21.25 10.90
N PHE A 94 8.33 20.17 10.46
CA PHE A 94 9.17 19.33 11.31
C PHE A 94 10.54 19.96 11.62
N LYS A 95 10.85 21.14 11.04
CA LYS A 95 11.96 22.00 11.47
C LYS A 95 11.73 22.59 12.86
N TYR A 96 10.46 22.77 13.26
CA TYR A 96 10.11 23.24 14.59
C TYR A 96 10.11 22.08 15.59
N SER A 97 11.08 22.08 16.50
CA SER A 97 11.29 20.99 17.48
C SER A 97 10.03 20.67 18.29
N GLN A 98 9.23 21.67 18.64
CA GLN A 98 7.98 21.48 19.38
C GLN A 98 6.95 20.67 18.59
N LEU A 99 6.78 20.95 17.29
CA LEU A 99 5.86 20.22 16.42
C LEU A 99 6.37 18.80 16.17
N LYS A 100 7.64 18.66 15.81
CA LYS A 100 8.29 17.36 15.61
C LYS A 100 8.17 16.48 16.86
N ASN A 101 8.62 16.96 18.02
CA ASN A 101 8.54 16.20 19.27
C ASN A 101 7.09 15.97 19.70
N GLY A 102 6.20 16.92 19.41
CA GLY A 102 4.77 16.81 19.68
C GLY A 102 4.09 15.67 18.93
N SER A 103 4.49 15.41 17.68
CA SER A 103 4.07 14.24 16.90
C SER A 103 4.76 12.97 17.40
N VAL A 104 6.10 12.94 17.36
CA VAL A 104 6.92 11.77 17.69
C VAL A 104 6.65 11.21 19.09
N ASN A 105 6.46 12.06 20.09
CA ASN A 105 6.27 11.61 21.47
C ASN A 105 4.97 10.81 21.67
N GLN A 106 3.96 11.01 20.82
CA GLN A 106 2.74 10.21 20.90
C GLN A 106 3.02 8.77 20.45
N TYR A 107 3.73 8.60 19.32
CA TYR A 107 4.14 7.29 18.83
C TYR A 107 5.12 6.57 19.75
N LYS A 108 5.98 7.32 20.46
CA LYS A 108 6.88 6.73 21.47
C LYS A 108 6.18 6.26 22.73
N LYS A 109 5.05 6.88 23.10
CA LYS A 109 4.24 6.49 24.27
C LYS A 109 3.25 5.38 23.95
N PHE A 110 2.93 5.19 22.68
CA PHE A 110 2.02 4.16 22.21
C PHE A 110 2.61 2.76 22.43
N ASP A 111 1.88 1.90 23.14
CA ASP A 111 2.26 0.49 23.33
C ASP A 111 1.96 -0.30 22.05
N HIS A 112 2.88 -0.19 21.08
CA HIS A 112 2.76 -0.84 19.79
C HIS A 112 2.85 -2.37 19.88
N SER A 113 3.47 -2.93 20.92
CA SER A 113 3.58 -4.38 21.12
C SER A 113 2.25 -4.97 21.56
N PHE A 114 1.60 -4.34 22.55
CA PHE A 114 0.25 -4.68 22.95
C PHE A 114 -0.73 -4.53 21.77
N ALA A 115 -0.69 -3.39 21.08
CA ALA A 115 -1.59 -3.12 19.96
C ALA A 115 -1.46 -4.15 18.84
N LYS A 116 -0.23 -4.49 18.44
CA LYS A 116 0.03 -5.53 17.44
C LYS A 116 -0.59 -6.87 17.87
N GLY A 117 -0.30 -7.32 19.09
CA GLY A 117 -0.82 -8.60 19.58
C GLY A 117 -2.35 -8.65 19.64
N VAL A 118 -3.00 -7.53 19.96
CA VAL A 118 -4.47 -7.41 19.94
C VAL A 118 -5.00 -7.46 18.50
N PHE A 119 -4.41 -6.69 17.59
CA PHE A 119 -4.86 -6.66 16.20
C PHE A 119 -4.62 -7.97 15.45
N GLU A 120 -3.50 -8.66 15.71
CA GLU A 120 -3.20 -9.97 15.12
C GLU A 120 -4.24 -11.01 15.57
N LYS A 121 -4.56 -11.06 16.87
CA LYS A 121 -5.62 -11.94 17.40
C LYS A 121 -6.99 -11.61 16.82
N GLY A 122 -7.24 -10.34 16.52
CA GLY A 122 -8.47 -9.87 15.89
C GLY A 122 -8.52 -10.06 14.37
N GLY A 123 -7.44 -10.50 13.72
CA GLY A 123 -7.34 -10.61 12.26
C GLY A 123 -7.33 -9.26 11.53
N VAL A 124 -7.01 -8.17 12.23
CA VAL A 124 -6.99 -6.79 11.67
C VAL A 124 -5.64 -6.47 11.03
N VAL A 125 -4.55 -7.04 11.55
CA VAL A 125 -3.22 -6.97 10.94
C VAL A 125 -2.75 -8.37 10.59
N THR A 126 -1.86 -8.48 9.59
CA THR A 126 -1.24 -9.74 9.22
C THR A 126 -0.13 -10.10 10.21
N ASN A 127 0.34 -11.35 10.15
CA ASN A 127 1.53 -11.79 10.89
C ASN A 127 2.85 -11.23 10.31
N GLU A 128 2.79 -10.36 9.29
CA GLU A 128 3.97 -9.76 8.67
C GLU A 128 4.61 -8.71 9.59
N THR A 129 5.49 -9.21 10.44
CA THR A 129 6.15 -8.43 11.48
C THR A 129 7.01 -7.29 10.93
N LYS A 130 7.65 -7.52 9.79
CA LYS A 130 8.60 -6.56 9.20
C LYS A 130 7.93 -5.25 8.76
N VAL A 131 6.73 -5.31 8.19
CA VAL A 131 6.01 -4.10 7.74
C VAL A 131 5.54 -3.31 8.95
N TRP A 132 4.96 -3.97 9.95
CA TRP A 132 4.56 -3.33 11.20
C TRP A 132 5.74 -2.60 11.87
N GLU A 133 6.87 -3.29 12.06
CA GLU A 133 8.06 -2.72 12.67
C GLU A 133 8.60 -1.53 11.87
N SER A 134 8.61 -1.62 10.54
CA SER A 134 9.04 -0.51 9.69
C SER A 134 8.17 0.74 9.89
N VAL A 135 6.84 0.57 9.95
CA VAL A 135 5.90 1.67 10.20
C VAL A 135 6.14 2.29 11.58
N ILE A 136 6.22 1.48 12.63
CA ILE A 136 6.45 1.96 14.00
C ILE A 136 7.78 2.69 14.12
N ILE A 137 8.86 2.12 13.59
CA ILE A 137 10.20 2.71 13.66
C ILE A 137 10.22 4.06 12.94
N SER A 138 9.64 4.16 11.74
CA SER A 138 9.52 5.43 11.02
C SER A 138 8.80 6.49 11.85
N LEU A 139 7.63 6.14 12.40
CA LEU A 139 6.83 7.07 13.20
C LEU A 139 7.54 7.49 14.52
N GLN A 140 8.25 6.58 15.18
CA GLN A 140 8.99 6.87 16.41
C GLN A 140 10.28 7.68 16.17
N ASN A 141 10.87 7.60 14.98
CA ASN A 141 12.11 8.32 14.66
C ASN A 141 11.85 9.75 14.18
N GLY A 142 10.95 9.90 13.21
CA GLY A 142 10.69 11.20 12.57
C GLY A 142 9.22 11.48 12.33
N GLY A 143 8.31 10.73 12.94
CA GLY A 143 6.87 10.91 12.78
C GLY A 143 6.43 10.62 11.36
N GLU A 144 5.44 11.38 10.91
CA GLU A 144 4.82 11.24 9.60
C GLU A 144 5.83 11.48 8.48
N VAL A 145 6.82 12.36 8.66
CA VAL A 145 7.85 12.67 7.65
C VAL A 145 8.69 11.43 7.31
N ASP A 146 9.18 10.71 8.33
CA ASP A 146 9.97 9.49 8.12
C ASP A 146 9.10 8.34 7.59
N TYR A 147 7.82 8.31 7.95
CA TYR A 147 6.86 7.37 7.35
C TYR A 147 6.63 7.63 5.86
N LEU A 148 6.45 8.90 5.45
CA LEU A 148 6.28 9.25 4.03
C LEU A 148 7.54 8.90 3.23
N ASN A 149 8.73 9.15 3.77
CA ASN A 149 9.99 8.73 3.14
C ASN A 149 10.07 7.21 2.97
N TYR A 150 9.67 6.46 4.01
CA TYR A 150 9.56 5.01 3.94
C TYR A 150 8.62 4.57 2.81
N GLN A 151 7.42 5.16 2.73
CA GLN A 151 6.46 4.88 1.65
C GLN A 151 7.01 5.22 0.26
N GLN A 152 7.68 6.36 0.10
CA GLN A 152 8.31 6.75 -1.17
C GLN A 152 9.31 5.70 -1.64
N SER A 153 10.16 5.18 -0.74
CA SER A 153 11.12 4.12 -1.07
C SER A 153 10.44 2.84 -1.55
N LYS A 154 9.29 2.49 -0.96
CA LYS A 154 8.50 1.31 -1.34
C LYS A 154 7.84 1.48 -2.70
N LEU A 155 7.32 2.67 -3.00
CA LEU A 155 6.73 2.96 -4.31
C LEU A 155 7.77 2.91 -5.44
N VAL A 156 9.00 3.39 -5.20
CA VAL A 156 10.10 3.31 -6.20
C VAL A 156 10.39 1.85 -6.56
N ILE A 157 10.53 0.98 -5.56
CA ILE A 157 10.81 -0.44 -5.79
C ILE A 157 9.65 -1.09 -6.55
N PHE A 158 8.41 -0.75 -6.20
CA PHE A 158 7.24 -1.29 -6.88
C PHE A 158 7.15 -0.84 -8.33
N GLU A 159 7.44 0.44 -8.62
CA GLU A 159 7.44 0.96 -9.98
C GLU A 159 8.47 0.28 -10.86
N ASN A 160 9.70 0.12 -10.36
CA ASN A 160 10.73 -0.64 -11.08
C ASN A 160 10.28 -2.08 -11.35
N THR A 161 9.56 -2.70 -10.41
CA THR A 161 9.05 -4.07 -10.58
C THR A 161 7.98 -4.13 -11.68
N LEU A 162 7.03 -3.19 -11.70
CA LEU A 162 5.99 -3.13 -12.73
C LEU A 162 6.57 -2.79 -14.11
N GLN A 163 7.54 -1.87 -14.17
CA GLN A 163 8.21 -1.50 -15.41
C GLN A 163 8.95 -2.70 -16.01
N ASN A 164 9.72 -3.42 -15.20
CA ASN A 164 10.39 -4.64 -15.65
C ASN A 164 9.38 -5.70 -16.09
N LEU A 165 8.29 -5.89 -15.34
CA LEU A 165 7.25 -6.86 -15.68
C LEU A 165 6.61 -6.53 -17.04
N PHE A 166 6.29 -5.26 -17.27
CA PHE A 166 5.77 -4.78 -18.54
C PHE A 166 6.73 -5.06 -19.70
N GLU A 167 8.02 -4.79 -19.52
CA GLU A 167 9.07 -5.07 -20.51
C GLU A 167 9.20 -6.57 -20.81
N GLU A 168 9.09 -7.45 -19.81
CA GLU A 168 9.09 -8.90 -20.02
C GLU A 168 7.86 -9.34 -20.84
N TYR A 169 6.68 -8.81 -20.55
CA TYR A 169 5.49 -9.11 -21.35
C TYR A 169 5.62 -8.62 -22.80
N GLN A 170 6.27 -7.49 -23.07
CA GLN A 170 6.49 -7.01 -24.43
C GLN A 170 7.27 -8.00 -25.31
N LYS A 171 8.13 -8.83 -24.71
CA LYS A 171 8.92 -9.85 -25.44
C LYS A 171 8.07 -11.03 -25.92
N LEU A 172 6.86 -11.23 -25.37
CA LEU A 172 6.02 -12.38 -25.66
C LEU A 172 5.28 -12.32 -27.00
N GLU A 173 5.13 -11.14 -27.64
CA GLU A 173 4.25 -10.99 -28.81
C GLU A 173 4.54 -12.02 -29.91
N LYS A 174 5.82 -12.28 -30.22
CA LYS A 174 6.22 -13.26 -31.23
C LYS A 174 5.74 -14.67 -30.89
N TYR A 175 5.85 -15.07 -29.63
CA TYR A 175 5.50 -16.40 -29.16
C TYR A 175 3.98 -16.60 -29.10
N ILE A 176 3.24 -15.54 -28.74
CA ILE A 176 1.78 -15.53 -28.78
C ILE A 176 1.27 -15.73 -30.20
N ARG A 177 1.88 -15.06 -31.19
CA ARG A 177 1.54 -15.27 -32.60
C ARG A 177 1.81 -16.70 -33.07
N GLN A 178 2.80 -17.36 -32.48
CA GLN A 178 3.17 -18.74 -32.76
C GLN A 178 2.31 -19.76 -32.02
N GLY A 179 1.47 -19.34 -31.06
CA GLY A 179 0.63 -20.24 -30.28
C GLY A 179 1.41 -21.06 -29.23
N VAL A 180 2.59 -20.59 -28.81
CA VAL A 180 3.50 -21.33 -27.92
C VAL A 180 3.76 -20.63 -26.59
N SER A 181 3.24 -19.43 -26.39
CA SER A 181 3.53 -18.63 -25.18
C SER A 181 3.06 -19.32 -23.90
N HIS A 182 1.87 -19.92 -23.87
CA HIS A 182 1.28 -20.56 -22.69
C HIS A 182 2.10 -21.75 -22.16
N VAL A 183 2.74 -22.51 -23.05
CA VAL A 183 3.63 -23.63 -22.66
C VAL A 183 5.08 -23.20 -22.49
N ALA A 184 5.53 -22.22 -23.27
CA ALA A 184 6.93 -21.84 -23.34
C ALA A 184 7.29 -20.61 -22.49
N ILE A 185 6.37 -20.00 -21.74
CA ILE A 185 6.67 -18.78 -20.94
C ILE A 185 7.88 -18.97 -20.01
N ARG A 186 8.10 -20.21 -19.54
CA ARG A 186 9.28 -20.58 -18.75
C ARG A 186 10.55 -20.71 -19.59
N ASP A 187 10.43 -21.18 -20.82
CA ASP A 187 11.53 -21.47 -21.74
C ASP A 187 11.94 -20.24 -22.57
N ILE A 188 11.09 -19.21 -22.64
CA ILE A 188 11.31 -17.96 -23.39
C ILE A 188 12.34 -17.03 -22.72
N GLU A 189 13.01 -17.47 -21.63
CA GLU A 189 14.00 -16.69 -20.87
C GLU A 189 13.44 -15.32 -20.43
N VAL A 190 12.20 -15.32 -19.92
CA VAL A 190 11.52 -14.13 -19.39
C VAL A 190 11.25 -14.26 -17.90
N ASP A 191 11.34 -13.15 -17.18
CA ASP A 191 11.20 -13.09 -15.73
C ASP A 191 9.76 -12.79 -15.27
N ILE A 192 8.75 -13.13 -16.07
CA ILE A 192 7.33 -12.79 -15.78
C ILE A 192 6.87 -13.36 -14.43
N THR A 193 7.06 -14.66 -14.19
CA THR A 193 6.63 -15.31 -12.94
C THR A 193 7.27 -14.69 -11.69
N PRO A 194 8.61 -14.57 -11.58
CA PRO A 194 9.21 -13.95 -10.41
C PRO A 194 8.81 -12.47 -10.25
N LEU A 195 8.70 -11.70 -11.34
CA LEU A 195 8.29 -10.30 -11.28
C LEU A 195 6.83 -10.12 -10.86
N THR A 196 5.91 -11.00 -11.30
CA THR A 196 4.52 -11.02 -10.82
C THR A 196 4.44 -11.32 -9.33
N ALA A 197 5.20 -12.31 -8.85
CA ALA A 197 5.28 -12.64 -7.42
C ALA A 197 5.85 -11.48 -6.60
N MET A 198 6.88 -10.80 -7.12
CA MET A 198 7.44 -9.59 -6.51
C MET A 198 6.40 -8.47 -6.46
N ALA A 199 5.68 -8.21 -7.55
CA ALA A 199 4.65 -7.18 -7.62
C ALA A 199 3.55 -7.40 -6.59
N LEU A 200 3.02 -8.63 -6.48
CA LEU A 200 2.04 -9.02 -5.45
C LEU A 200 2.57 -8.79 -4.03
N THR A 201 3.84 -9.15 -3.79
CA THR A 201 4.49 -8.90 -2.49
C THR A 201 4.55 -7.40 -2.19
N LYS A 202 4.90 -6.56 -3.18
CA LYS A 202 4.97 -5.09 -2.99
C LYS A 202 3.61 -4.45 -2.79
N ILE A 203 2.58 -4.94 -3.46
CA ILE A 203 1.20 -4.53 -3.20
C ILE A 203 0.83 -4.85 -1.75
N SER A 204 1.08 -6.08 -1.28
CA SER A 204 0.80 -6.49 0.10
C SER A 204 1.54 -5.61 1.12
N GLU A 205 2.84 -5.37 0.92
CA GLU A 205 3.65 -4.51 1.78
C GLU A 205 3.08 -3.09 1.87
N LEU A 206 2.75 -2.47 0.72
CA LEU A 206 2.21 -1.10 0.64
C LEU A 206 0.83 -0.98 1.30
N MET A 207 -0.09 -1.89 0.97
CA MET A 207 -1.46 -1.88 1.51
C MET A 207 -1.47 -2.17 3.02
N SER A 208 -0.62 -3.09 3.48
CA SER A 208 -0.44 -3.37 4.91
C SER A 208 0.10 -2.15 5.63
N SER A 209 1.12 -1.48 5.07
CA SER A 209 1.67 -0.27 5.68
C SER A 209 0.64 0.85 5.81
N LEU A 210 -0.18 1.09 4.77
CA LEU A 210 -1.28 2.07 4.83
C LEU A 210 -2.27 1.74 5.95
N THR A 211 -2.63 0.47 6.06
CA THR A 211 -3.53 -0.02 7.10
C THR A 211 -2.93 0.21 8.48
N TYR A 212 -1.66 -0.13 8.66
CA TYR A 212 -0.95 -0.04 9.94
C TYR A 212 -0.77 1.40 10.38
N LEU A 213 -0.42 2.32 9.47
CA LEU A 213 -0.41 3.74 9.77
C LEU A 213 -1.75 4.17 10.36
N CYS A 214 -2.86 3.87 9.68
CA CYS A 214 -4.16 4.33 10.15
C CYS A 214 -4.56 3.72 11.50
N LEU A 215 -4.26 2.44 11.76
CA LEU A 215 -4.51 1.83 13.08
C LEU A 215 -3.70 2.50 14.19
N VAL A 216 -2.42 2.77 13.94
CA VAL A 216 -1.52 3.45 14.89
C VAL A 216 -1.98 4.87 15.12
N GLU A 217 -2.26 5.64 14.07
CA GLU A 217 -2.77 7.02 14.11
C GLU A 217 -4.06 7.15 14.92
N TYR A 218 -5.01 6.24 14.75
CA TYR A 218 -6.26 6.28 15.50
C TYR A 218 -6.07 5.91 16.98
N SER A 219 -5.09 5.07 17.30
CA SER A 219 -4.88 4.56 18.66
C SER A 219 -3.88 5.40 19.47
N ALA A 220 -2.95 6.09 18.80
CA ALA A 220 -1.91 6.90 19.43
C ALA A 220 -2.36 8.35 19.71
N HIS A 221 -3.53 8.75 19.22
CA HIS A 221 -3.97 10.14 19.23
C HIS A 221 -5.42 10.30 19.69
N THR A 222 -5.71 11.43 20.36
CA THR A 222 -7.08 11.80 20.73
C THR A 222 -7.77 12.42 19.53
N SER A 223 -8.85 11.81 19.04
CA SER A 223 -9.56 12.32 17.86
C SER A 223 -9.95 13.80 17.96
N VAL A 224 -10.18 14.45 16.81
CA VAL A 224 -10.58 15.87 16.74
C VAL A 224 -11.88 16.15 17.49
N SER A 225 -12.77 15.17 17.61
CA SER A 225 -13.99 15.28 18.42
C SER A 225 -13.74 15.14 19.92
N GLY A 226 -12.49 15.01 20.36
CA GLY A 226 -12.08 14.81 21.74
C GLY A 226 -12.25 13.38 22.24
N LYS A 227 -12.72 12.45 21.40
CA LYS A 227 -12.87 11.05 21.77
C LYS A 227 -11.52 10.35 21.73
N THR A 228 -11.12 9.75 22.84
CA THR A 228 -10.03 8.76 22.86
C THR A 228 -10.55 7.47 22.21
N ILE A 229 -9.86 7.02 21.17
CA ILE A 229 -10.09 5.73 20.54
C ILE A 229 -9.03 4.79 21.08
N ASP A 230 -9.46 3.70 21.71
CA ASP A 230 -8.55 2.65 22.20
C ASP A 230 -8.32 1.60 21.09
N VAL A 231 -7.22 0.86 21.17
CA VAL A 231 -6.90 -0.28 20.30
C VAL A 231 -8.09 -1.22 20.16
N LEU A 232 -8.80 -1.48 21.27
CA LEU A 232 -9.96 -2.39 21.28
C LEU A 232 -11.18 -1.84 20.53
N ASP A 233 -11.28 -0.53 20.34
CA ASP A 233 -12.38 0.09 19.57
C ASP A 233 -12.25 -0.17 18.06
N LEU A 234 -11.06 -0.54 17.59
CA LEU A 234 -10.75 -0.82 16.19
C LEU A 234 -10.90 -2.30 15.82
N LEU A 235 -11.36 -3.13 16.76
CA LEU A 235 -11.68 -4.53 16.49
C LEU A 235 -13.11 -4.66 15.96
N PRO A 236 -13.37 -5.61 15.03
CA PRO A 236 -14.72 -6.01 14.68
C PRO A 236 -15.47 -6.40 15.96
N LYS A 237 -16.71 -5.93 16.11
CA LYS A 237 -17.56 -6.30 17.25
C LYS A 237 -17.83 -7.80 17.20
N THR A 238 -17.06 -8.56 17.97
CA THR A 238 -17.36 -9.96 18.27
C THR A 238 -18.20 -10.04 19.55
N ASN A 239 -18.89 -11.17 19.77
CA ASN A 239 -19.74 -11.37 20.95
C ASN A 239 -19.04 -10.91 22.24
N LYS A 240 -19.73 -10.13 23.08
CA LYS A 240 -19.21 -9.34 24.23
C LYS A 240 -18.25 -10.07 25.18
N ASN A 241 -18.24 -11.41 25.19
CA ASN A 241 -17.39 -12.24 26.06
C ASN A 241 -15.93 -12.35 25.60
N SER A 242 -15.59 -12.12 24.32
CA SER A 242 -14.21 -12.22 23.81
C SER A 242 -13.32 -11.03 24.21
N ILE A 243 -13.90 -9.83 24.28
CA ILE A 243 -13.17 -8.57 24.52
C ILE A 243 -12.80 -8.40 26.01
N GLN A 244 -13.57 -8.97 26.93
CA GLN A 244 -13.28 -8.90 28.37
C GLN A 244 -11.98 -9.62 28.76
N HIS A 245 -11.63 -10.72 28.08
CA HIS A 245 -10.39 -11.45 28.33
C HIS A 245 -9.13 -10.71 27.84
N LEU A 246 -9.26 -9.79 26.88
CA LEU A 246 -8.14 -9.00 26.36
C LEU A 246 -7.82 -7.77 27.23
N LYS A 247 -8.76 -7.30 28.06
CA LYS A 247 -8.53 -6.21 29.04
C LYS A 247 -7.92 -6.68 30.36
N ALA A 248 -7.89 -7.98 30.61
CA ALA A 248 -7.54 -8.57 31.91
C ALA A 248 -6.11 -9.16 31.98
N ASN A 249 -5.39 -9.17 30.85
CA ASN A 249 -3.98 -9.56 30.72
C ASN A 249 -3.16 -8.38 30.26
#